data_AF-G4YEA9-F1
#
_entry.id   AF-G4YEA9-F1
#
_cell.length_a   1.000
_cell.length_b   1.000
_cell.length_c   1.000
_cell.angle_alpha   90.00
_cell.angle_beta   90.00
_cell.angle_gamma   90.00
#
_symmetry.space_group_name_H-M   'P 1'
#
loop_
_entity.id
_entity.type
_entity.pdbx_description
1 polymer ?
#
loop_
_entity_poly.entity_id
_entity_poly.type
_entity_poly.pdbx_seq_one_letter_code
_entity_poly.pdbx_strand_id
1 'polypeptide(L)'
;DTFVDFGSGIGNVVAQVALETCVGRCIGIEFQDNLANMSKLLIRGARVDFPNLSKVTIHEADLRAMSPAVREDIDGCSVLFANNIVFEPTSFAALEDFASSAAGLVHVVVMATICGGHRPTCPRNFCSVWTLRSVSTFTCLGLPSFITHTGTPGL
;
A
#
# COMPACT_ATOMS: atom_id res chain seq x y z
N ASP A 1 -9.07 12.47 -3.54
CA ASP A 1 -7.94 11.57 -3.30
C ASP A 1 -8.36 10.38 -2.46
N THR A 2 -7.89 9.20 -2.87
CA THR A 2 -8.08 7.91 -2.23
C THR A 2 -6.71 7.26 -2.03
N PHE A 3 -6.39 6.93 -0.79
CA PHE A 3 -5.18 6.19 -0.43
C PHE A 3 -5.50 4.70 -0.34
N VAL A 4 -4.68 3.86 -0.96
CA VAL A 4 -4.79 2.40 -0.90
C VAL A 4 -3.47 1.81 -0.40
N ASP A 5 -3.55 0.88 0.54
CA ASP A 5 -2.43 0.13 1.11
C ASP A 5 -2.58 -1.36 0.78
N PHE A 6 -1.67 -1.90 -0.04
CA PHE A 6 -1.60 -3.33 -0.35
C PHE A 6 -0.73 -4.06 0.66
N GLY A 7 -1.32 -5.05 1.34
CA GLY A 7 -0.68 -5.74 2.46
C GLY A 7 -0.76 -4.92 3.74
N SER A 8 -1.95 -4.37 4.03
CA SER A 8 -2.14 -3.38 5.10
C SER A 8 -1.95 -3.93 6.52
N GLY A 9 -1.87 -5.24 6.70
CA GLY A 9 -1.69 -5.91 7.98
C GLY A 9 -2.80 -5.52 8.96
N ILE A 10 -2.42 -5.02 10.14
CA ILE A 10 -3.37 -4.52 11.14
C ILE A 10 -3.87 -3.09 10.86
N GLY A 11 -3.42 -2.44 9.80
CA GLY A 11 -3.94 -1.15 9.33
C GLY A 11 -3.30 0.10 9.94
N ASN A 12 -2.07 0.00 10.46
CA ASN A 12 -1.37 1.16 11.04
C ASN A 12 -1.18 2.30 10.03
N VAL A 13 -0.75 1.98 8.80
CA VAL A 13 -0.48 2.98 7.76
C VAL A 13 -1.77 3.65 7.31
N VAL A 14 -2.82 2.88 6.99
CA VAL A 14 -4.12 3.45 6.60
C VAL A 14 -4.75 4.29 7.72
N ALA A 15 -4.59 3.90 8.98
CA ALA A 15 -5.05 4.70 10.13
C ALA A 15 -4.25 6.00 10.25
N GLN A 16 -2.92 5.94 10.19
CA GLN A 16 -2.07 7.13 10.29
C GLN A 16 -2.35 8.11 9.14
N VAL A 17 -2.41 7.63 7.90
CA VAL A 17 -2.75 8.48 6.74
C VAL A 17 -4.15 9.08 6.91
N ALA A 18 -5.10 8.33 7.47
CA ALA A 18 -6.42 8.88 7.74
C ALA A 18 -6.39 10.01 8.77
N LEU A 19 -5.56 9.91 9.80
CA LEU A 19 -5.48 10.88 10.88
C LEU A 19 -4.66 12.12 10.52
N GLU A 20 -3.58 11.94 9.77
CA GLU A 20 -2.56 12.98 9.55
C GLU A 20 -2.68 13.68 8.20
N THR A 21 -3.61 13.27 7.34
CA THR A 21 -3.80 13.86 6.01
C THR A 21 -5.25 14.19 5.69
N CYS A 22 -5.44 15.07 4.71
CA CYS A 22 -6.74 15.44 4.17
C CYS A 22 -7.29 14.45 3.13
N VAL A 23 -6.70 13.25 2.97
CA VAL A 23 -7.21 12.26 2.01
C VAL A 23 -8.67 11.91 2.33
N GLY A 24 -9.49 11.76 1.30
CA GLY A 24 -10.93 11.56 1.47
C GLY A 24 -11.28 10.15 1.91
N ARG A 25 -10.50 9.15 1.48
CA ARG A 25 -10.69 7.72 1.77
C ARG A 25 -9.35 7.02 1.96
N CYS A 26 -9.30 6.09 2.91
CA CYS A 26 -8.16 5.21 3.12
C CYS A 26 -8.65 3.76 3.03
N ILE A 27 -8.04 2.95 2.18
CA ILE A 27 -8.45 1.57 1.95
C ILE A 27 -7.26 0.64 2.20
N GLY A 28 -7.40 -0.29 3.15
CA GLY A 28 -6.44 -1.36 3.37
C GLY A 28 -6.89 -2.64 2.70
N ILE A 29 -6.00 -3.27 1.93
CA ILE A 29 -6.19 -4.61 1.37
C ILE A 29 -5.28 -5.57 2.14
N GLU A 30 -5.86 -6.59 2.77
CA GLU A 30 -5.13 -7.60 3.52
C GLU A 30 -5.61 -9.00 3.17
N PHE A 31 -4.68 -9.92 2.91
CA PHE A 31 -4.99 -11.30 2.55
C PHE A 31 -5.23 -12.19 3.78
N GLN A 32 -4.53 -11.92 4.88
CA GLN A 32 -4.66 -12.69 6.11
C GLN A 32 -5.91 -12.28 6.89
N ASP A 33 -6.93 -13.13 6.87
CA ASP A 33 -8.23 -12.92 7.54
C ASP A 33 -8.10 -12.47 9.00
N ASN A 34 -7.23 -13.11 9.78
CA ASN A 34 -7.00 -12.76 11.18
C ASN A 34 -6.49 -11.32 11.35
N LEU A 35 -5.59 -10.85 10.47
CA LEU A 35 -5.06 -9.49 10.50
C LEU A 35 -6.12 -8.49 10.01
N ALA A 36 -6.84 -8.81 8.93
CA ALA A 36 -7.92 -7.98 8.41
C ALA A 36 -9.03 -7.77 9.46
N ASN A 37 -9.44 -8.83 10.15
CA ASN A 37 -10.45 -8.76 11.21
C ASN A 37 -9.94 -8.00 12.43
N MET A 38 -8.70 -8.22 12.85
CA MET A 38 -8.08 -7.43 13.92
C MET A 38 -8.05 -5.94 13.55
N SER A 39 -7.67 -5.60 12.32
CA SER A 39 -7.66 -4.23 11.82
C SER A 39 -9.05 -3.58 11.89
N LYS A 40 -10.08 -4.27 11.39
CA LYS A 40 -11.48 -3.80 11.45
C LYS A 40 -11.92 -3.50 12.88
N LEU A 41 -11.56 -4.35 13.85
CA LEU A 41 -11.90 -4.14 15.25
C LEU A 41 -11.16 -2.96 15.88
N LEU A 42 -9.85 -2.85 15.64
CA LEU A 42 -9.02 -1.76 16.15
C LEU A 42 -9.49 -0.41 15.61
N ILE A 43 -9.68 -0.31 14.30
CA ILE A 43 -10.17 0.91 13.64
C ILE A 43 -11.56 1.26 14.16
N ARG A 44 -12.48 0.28 14.25
CA ARG A 44 -13.84 0.53 14.74
C ARG A 44 -13.84 1.03 16.19
N GLY A 45 -13.02 0.44 17.06
CA GLY A 45 -12.90 0.87 18.46
C GLY A 45 -12.36 2.28 18.59
N ALA A 46 -11.34 2.62 17.81
CA ALA A 46 -10.68 3.92 17.85
C ALA A 46 -11.51 5.07 17.22
N ARG A 47 -12.52 4.76 16.39
CA ARG A 47 -13.38 5.79 15.74
C ARG A 47 -14.08 6.74 16.70
N VAL A 48 -14.33 6.30 17.94
CA VAL A 48 -14.98 7.13 18.96
C VAL A 48 -14.09 8.32 19.33
N ASP A 49 -12.80 8.06 19.55
CA ASP A 49 -11.83 9.09 19.92
C ASP A 49 -11.24 9.78 18.69
N PHE A 50 -11.25 9.10 17.55
CA PHE A 50 -10.65 9.55 16.30
C PHE A 50 -11.65 9.47 15.13
N PRO A 51 -12.54 10.48 14.96
CA PRO A 51 -13.59 10.46 13.94
C PRO A 51 -13.09 10.33 12.50
N ASN A 52 -11.87 10.79 12.21
CA ASN A 52 -11.23 10.63 10.90
C ASN A 52 -10.94 9.16 10.54
N LEU A 53 -11.04 8.20 11.46
CA LEU A 53 -10.99 6.78 11.12
C LEU A 53 -12.28 6.28 10.45
N SER A 54 -13.33 7.10 10.37
CA SER A 54 -14.57 6.79 9.63
C SER A 54 -14.34 6.64 8.13
N LYS A 55 -13.32 7.30 7.57
CA LYS A 55 -12.93 7.17 6.15
C LYS A 55 -12.01 5.98 5.86
N VAL A 56 -11.71 5.14 6.86
CA VAL A 56 -10.92 3.92 6.67
C VAL A 56 -11.83 2.73 6.37
N THR A 57 -11.56 2.02 5.28
CA THR A 57 -12.16 0.73 4.91
C THR A 57 -11.09 -0.35 4.87
N ILE A 58 -11.36 -1.54 5.40
CA ILE A 58 -10.46 -2.69 5.32
C ILE A 58 -11.16 -3.81 4.56
N HIS A 59 -10.54 -4.24 3.46
CA HIS A 59 -10.97 -5.42 2.71
C HIS A 59 -10.06 -6.60 3.02
N GLU A 60 -10.69 -7.72 3.33
CA GLU A 60 -10.04 -9.01 3.28
C GLU A 60 -10.04 -9.46 1.82
N ALA A 61 -8.91 -9.38 1.15
CA ALA A 61 -8.81 -9.74 -0.26
C ALA A 61 -7.39 -10.14 -0.65
N ASP A 62 -7.30 -11.10 -1.57
CA ASP A 62 -6.08 -11.41 -2.28
C ASP A 62 -5.87 -10.41 -3.43
N LEU A 63 -4.76 -9.70 -3.42
CA LEU A 63 -4.40 -8.74 -4.47
C LEU A 63 -4.43 -9.39 -5.87
N ARG A 64 -4.05 -10.66 -5.97
CA ARG A 64 -3.99 -11.43 -7.22
C ARG A 64 -5.38 -11.74 -7.77
N ALA A 65 -6.39 -11.78 -6.90
CA ALA A 65 -7.73 -12.25 -7.22
C ALA A 65 -8.82 -11.44 -6.50
N MET A 66 -8.70 -10.10 -6.50
CA MET A 66 -9.71 -9.23 -5.91
C MET A 66 -11.06 -9.39 -6.59
N SER A 67 -12.12 -9.45 -5.78
CA SER A 67 -13.50 -9.49 -6.27
C SER A 67 -13.85 -8.20 -7.04
N PRO A 68 -14.86 -8.23 -7.93
CA PRO A 68 -15.30 -7.03 -8.65
C PRO A 68 -15.66 -5.87 -7.71
N ALA A 69 -16.32 -6.16 -6.59
CA ALA A 69 -16.69 -5.14 -5.60
C ALA A 69 -15.48 -4.45 -4.97
N VAL A 70 -14.43 -5.20 -4.63
CA VAL A 70 -13.20 -4.60 -4.09
C VAL A 70 -12.48 -3.78 -5.17
N ARG A 71 -12.44 -4.28 -6.41
CA ARG A 71 -11.84 -3.56 -7.55
C ARG A 71 -12.55 -2.24 -7.83
N GLU A 72 -13.88 -2.25 -7.84
CA GLU A 72 -14.69 -1.04 -8.00
C GLU A 72 -14.41 -0.05 -6.86
N ASP A 73 -14.27 -0.53 -5.63
CA ASP A 73 -14.04 0.33 -4.47
C ASP A 73 -12.69 1.07 -4.50
N ILE A 74 -11.68 0.45 -5.14
CA ILE A 74 -10.33 1.02 -5.29
C ILE A 74 -10.07 1.67 -6.67
N ASP A 75 -11.05 1.69 -7.58
CA ASP A 75 -10.87 2.23 -8.95
C ASP A 75 -10.42 3.70 -8.96
N GLY A 76 -10.92 4.48 -7.98
CA GLY A 76 -10.53 5.87 -7.76
C GLY A 76 -9.25 6.07 -6.95
N CYS A 77 -8.37 5.06 -6.85
CA CYS A 77 -7.10 5.15 -6.13
C CYS A 77 -6.20 6.23 -6.74
N SER A 78 -5.78 7.20 -5.93
CA SER A 78 -4.86 8.26 -6.34
C SER A 78 -3.46 8.10 -5.76
N VAL A 79 -3.35 7.44 -4.59
CA VAL A 79 -2.07 7.12 -3.95
C VAL A 79 -2.08 5.65 -3.55
N LEU A 80 -1.13 4.89 -4.08
CA LEU A 80 -0.90 3.50 -3.73
C LEU A 80 0.36 3.39 -2.87
N PHE A 81 0.24 2.70 -1.75
CA PHE A 81 1.35 2.27 -0.93
C PHE A 81 1.40 0.74 -0.90
N ALA A 82 2.60 0.17 -0.93
CA ALA A 82 2.81 -1.24 -0.66
C ALA A 82 4.16 -1.47 0.02
N ASN A 83 4.15 -2.13 1.17
CA ASN A 83 5.36 -2.72 1.73
C ASN A 83 5.67 -4.05 1.02
N ASN A 84 6.26 -3.96 -0.16
CA ASN A 84 6.47 -5.08 -1.06
C ASN A 84 7.80 -5.84 -0.85
N ILE A 85 8.51 -5.63 0.26
CA ILE A 85 9.82 -6.28 0.52
C ILE A 85 9.74 -7.81 0.46
N VAL A 86 8.64 -8.36 0.99
CA VAL A 86 8.43 -9.81 1.10
C VAL A 86 7.31 -10.33 0.19
N PHE A 87 6.90 -9.53 -0.79
CA PHE A 87 5.89 -9.97 -1.75
C PHE A 87 6.44 -11.12 -2.59
N GLU A 88 5.67 -12.20 -2.65
CA GLU A 88 5.95 -13.27 -3.61
C GLU A 88 5.76 -12.79 -5.05
N PRO A 89 6.38 -13.45 -6.05
CA PRO A 89 6.39 -12.97 -7.43
C PRO A 89 4.99 -12.70 -8.03
N THR A 90 3.98 -13.48 -7.67
CA THR A 90 2.61 -13.32 -8.17
C THR A 90 1.92 -12.10 -7.57
N SER A 91 2.13 -11.83 -6.29
CA SER A 91 1.64 -10.62 -5.61
C SER A 91 2.35 -9.37 -6.12
N PHE A 92 3.65 -9.47 -6.41
CA PHE A 92 4.40 -8.40 -7.06
C PHE A 92 3.89 -8.09 -8.47
N ALA A 93 3.62 -9.12 -9.28
CA ALA A 93 3.02 -8.95 -10.60
C ALA A 93 1.64 -8.28 -10.52
N ALA A 94 0.79 -8.70 -9.58
CA ALA A 94 -0.52 -8.09 -9.37
C ALA A 94 -0.43 -6.62 -8.93
N LEU A 95 0.54 -6.27 -8.09
CA LEU A 95 0.85 -4.87 -7.72
C LEU A 95 1.25 -4.06 -8.95
N GLU A 96 2.16 -4.58 -9.78
CA GLU A 96 2.61 -3.93 -11.00
C GLU A 96 1.47 -3.74 -12.01
N ASP A 97 0.65 -4.77 -12.22
CA ASP A 97 -0.49 -4.73 -13.13
C ASP A 97 -1.51 -3.66 -12.70
N PHE A 98 -1.84 -3.61 -11.41
CA PHE A 98 -2.71 -2.56 -10.88
C PHE A 98 -2.11 -1.17 -11.07
N ALA A 99 -0.84 -0.98 -10.66
CA ALA A 99 -0.16 0.30 -10.80
C ALA A 99 -0.03 0.77 -12.25
N SER A 100 0.02 -0.15 -13.22
CA SER A 100 0.15 0.17 -14.63
C SER A 100 -1.19 0.43 -15.34
N SER A 101 -2.32 0.13 -14.71
CA SER A 101 -3.65 0.21 -15.32
C SER A 101 -4.62 1.15 -14.62
N ALA A 102 -4.41 1.45 -13.34
CA ALA A 102 -5.28 2.35 -12.56
C ALA A 102 -5.17 3.80 -13.05
N ALA A 103 -6.19 4.27 -13.78
CA ALA A 103 -6.19 5.58 -14.42
C ALA A 103 -6.15 6.77 -13.44
N GLY A 104 -6.70 6.60 -12.23
CA GLY A 104 -6.71 7.63 -11.19
C GLY A 104 -5.39 7.78 -10.44
N LEU A 105 -4.43 6.88 -10.65
CA LEU A 105 -3.24 6.76 -9.82
C LEU A 105 -2.23 7.86 -10.15
N VAL A 106 -1.78 8.58 -9.12
CA VAL A 106 -0.85 9.71 -9.23
C VAL A 106 0.49 9.40 -8.54
N HIS A 107 0.45 8.64 -7.45
CA HIS A 107 1.64 8.26 -6.70
C HIS A 107 1.64 6.76 -6.36
N VAL A 108 2.80 6.13 -6.58
CA VAL A 108 3.09 4.76 -6.17
C VAL A 108 4.29 4.81 -5.22
N VAL A 109 4.08 4.37 -3.99
CA VAL A 109 5.10 4.31 -2.94
C VAL A 109 5.34 2.85 -2.59
N VAL A 110 6.54 2.36 -2.87
CA VAL A 110 6.95 0.97 -2.65
C VAL A 110 8.28 0.93 -1.92
N MET A 111 8.51 -0.14 -1.18
CA MET A 111 9.74 -0.32 -0.41
C MET A 111 10.86 -0.97 -1.24
N ALA A 112 10.50 -1.85 -2.17
CA ALA A 112 11.38 -2.44 -3.17
C ALA A 112 10.99 -1.94 -4.57
N THR A 113 11.98 -1.60 -5.39
CA THR A 113 11.73 -1.07 -6.74
C THR A 113 11.02 -2.09 -7.65
N ILE A 114 9.97 -1.64 -8.36
CA ILE A 114 9.21 -2.51 -9.28
C ILE A 114 10.08 -2.94 -10.48
N CYS A 115 10.92 -2.02 -10.98
CA CYS A 115 11.91 -2.29 -12.01
C CYS A 115 13.32 -1.85 -11.57
N GLY A 116 14.02 -2.70 -10.83
CA GLY A 116 15.39 -2.42 -10.40
C GLY A 116 16.41 -2.37 -11.54
N GLY A 117 16.16 -3.09 -12.65
CA GLY A 117 17.03 -3.13 -13.83
C GLY A 117 16.58 -2.20 -14.97
N HIS A 118 16.00 -1.05 -14.65
CA HIS A 118 15.47 -0.14 -15.66
C HIS A 118 16.56 0.30 -16.66
N ARG A 119 16.18 0.37 -17.94
CA ARG A 119 17.01 0.85 -19.05
C ARG A 119 16.16 1.65 -20.02
N PRO A 120 16.74 2.53 -20.87
CA PRO A 120 15.96 3.38 -21.77
C PRO A 120 14.96 2.64 -22.68
N THR A 121 15.25 1.38 -23.03
CA THR A 121 14.37 0.51 -23.84
C THR A 121 13.64 -0.53 -22.99
N CYS A 122 13.23 -0.17 -21.77
CA CYS A 122 12.52 -1.10 -20.88
C CYS A 122 11.17 -1.50 -21.48
N PRO A 123 10.91 -2.81 -21.66
CA PRO A 123 9.65 -3.26 -22.25
C PRO A 123 8.50 -3.36 -21.23
N ARG A 124 8.75 -3.11 -19.94
CA ARG A 124 7.73 -3.26 -18.89
C ARG A 124 6.71 -2.14 -18.98
N ASN A 125 5.43 -2.50 -18.99
CA ASN A 125 4.33 -1.54 -19.03
C ASN A 125 4.40 -0.54 -17.86
N PHE A 126 4.79 -0.99 -16.67
CA PHE A 126 5.00 -0.08 -15.54
C PHE A 126 5.95 1.08 -15.86
N CYS A 127 7.03 0.81 -16.59
CA CYS A 127 8.04 1.82 -16.91
C CYS A 127 7.62 2.76 -18.05
N SER A 128 6.56 2.44 -18.81
CA SER A 128 6.00 3.38 -19.81
C SER A 128 5.07 4.40 -19.16
N VAL A 129 4.48 4.06 -18.01
CA VAL A 129 3.56 4.91 -17.24
C VAL A 129 4.32 5.72 -16.17
N TRP A 130 5.30 5.10 -15.50
CA TRP A 130 5.94 5.66 -14.31
C TRP A 130 7.39 6.05 -14.55
N THR A 131 7.75 7.25 -14.08
CA THR A 131 9.14 7.70 -13.90
C THR A 131 9.46 7.76 -12.42
N LEU A 132 10.60 7.19 -12.02
CA LEU A 132 11.06 7.24 -10.64
C LEU A 132 11.30 8.71 -10.23
N ARG A 133 10.54 9.18 -9.24
CA ARG A 133 10.63 10.56 -8.77
C ARG A 133 11.68 10.75 -7.68
N SER A 134 11.74 9.86 -6.70
CA SER A 134 12.62 9.98 -5.53
C SER A 134 12.87 8.62 -4.91
N VAL A 135 14.07 8.44 -4.36
CA VAL A 135 14.42 7.33 -3.47
C VAL A 135 14.84 7.94 -2.14
N SER A 136 14.20 7.53 -1.06
CA SER A 136 14.55 7.94 0.29
C SER A 136 15.10 6.74 1.02
N THR A 137 16.39 6.79 1.36
CA THR A 137 17.02 5.78 2.22
C THR A 137 16.95 6.27 3.65
N PHE A 138 16.27 5.52 4.51
CA PHE A 138 16.24 5.77 5.94
C PHE A 138 17.26 4.87 6.61
N THR A 139 18.34 5.45 7.14
CA THR A 139 19.22 4.70 8.04
C THR A 139 18.46 4.45 9.33
N CYS A 140 18.30 3.17 9.74
CA CYS A 140 17.74 2.77 11.04
C CYS A 140 18.55 3.27 12.26
N LEU A 141 19.49 4.19 12.07
CA LEU A 141 20.31 4.78 13.12
C LEU A 141 19.51 5.87 13.83
N GLY A 142 18.77 5.50 14.87
CA GLY A 142 18.35 6.45 15.91
C GLY A 142 16.85 6.65 16.15
N LEU A 143 15.96 5.92 15.48
CA LEU A 143 14.55 5.86 15.86
C LEU A 143 14.26 4.50 16.54
N PRO A 144 13.78 4.44 17.79
CA PRO A 144 13.64 3.19 18.55
C PRO A 144 12.67 2.14 17.97
N SER A 145 11.97 2.41 16.86
CA SER A 145 10.71 1.73 16.53
C SER A 145 10.51 1.32 15.06
N PHE A 146 11.53 1.36 14.21
CA PHE A 146 11.43 0.74 12.87
C PHE A 146 11.72 -0.77 12.96
N ILE A 147 10.72 -1.58 12.60
CA ILE A 147 10.81 -3.06 12.67
C ILE A 147 11.28 -3.58 11.31
N THR A 148 12.49 -4.11 11.25
CA THR A 148 13.00 -4.88 10.10
C THR A 148 12.99 -6.37 10.44
N HIS A 149 12.44 -7.22 9.58
CA HIS A 149 12.52 -8.69 9.76
C HIS A 149 13.96 -9.25 9.64
N THR A 150 14.88 -8.49 9.04
CA THR A 150 16.21 -8.97 8.60
C THR A 150 17.37 -8.58 9.52
N GLY A 151 17.13 -7.80 10.59
CA GLY A 151 18.19 -7.32 11.49
C GLY A 151 19.29 -6.50 10.80
N THR A 152 19.07 -6.08 9.56
CA THR A 152 20.00 -5.33 8.71
C THR A 152 19.24 -4.19 8.05
N PRO A 153 19.84 -2.98 7.94
CA PRO A 153 19.22 -1.89 7.20
C PRO A 153 18.92 -2.36 5.77
N GLY A 154 17.68 -2.18 5.31
CA GLY A 154 17.30 -2.47 3.94
C GLY A 154 18.21 -1.70 2.97
N LEU A 155 18.85 -2.43 2.06
CA LEU A 155 19.64 -1.88 0.97
C LEU A 155 18.74 -1.29 -0.11
#